data_AF-A0A519RKB8-F1
#
_entry.id   AF-A0A519RKB8-F1
#
_cell.length_a   1.000
_cell.length_b   1.000
_cell.length_c   1.000
_cell.angle_alpha   90.00
_cell.angle_beta   90.00
_cell.angle_gamma   90.00
#
_symmetry.space_group_name_H-M   'P 1'
#
loop_
_entity.id
_entity.type
_entity.pdbx_description
1 polymer ?
#
loop_
_entity_poly.entity_id
_entity_poly.type
_entity_poly.pdbx_seq_one_letter_code
_entity_poly.pdbx_strand_id
1 'polypeptide(L)'
;MKEAVNDYDESHISTQAIFDFTNFWNYIVELNGDVKGKSLSQFLRKIQELSKNPLYAEIIANFKTSKVNFYGIQNLYLELTHKEEAKRKQIFKIINESSVRFFKPHKKFDIELRCEMRAGDKVTRQTFRANDIFELRDRANLIVYSEQKKIDQREENNYKEEELEKFKGFCSLTEVISQIINTLNNLNFNGYPELETLEVTNQRTCVVDTDFFCVQNRFDSLHEFKEQLEKILEAWNNSVIEAYKYYYELTYLKGKDFWKVEKALLTKMENKSKT
;
A
#
# COMPACT_ATOMS: atom_id res chain seq x y z
N MET A 1 29.27 0.40 16.75
CA MET A 1 27.89 0.06 17.17
C MET A 1 27.20 -0.51 15.94
N LYS A 2 26.91 -1.82 15.93
CA LYS A 2 26.17 -2.48 14.84
C LYS A 2 24.70 -2.41 15.23
N GLU A 3 23.93 -1.58 14.55
CA GLU A 3 22.48 -1.55 14.74
C GLU A 3 21.89 -2.86 14.22
N ALA A 4 21.32 -3.63 15.15
CA ALA A 4 20.54 -4.80 14.85
C ALA A 4 19.23 -4.35 14.21
N VAL A 5 18.97 -4.79 12.98
CA VAL A 5 17.67 -4.62 12.34
C VAL A 5 16.91 -5.93 12.56
N ASN A 6 15.80 -5.81 13.29
CA ASN A 6 14.80 -6.81 13.67
C ASN A 6 15.08 -7.70 14.89
N ASP A 7 14.50 -7.25 16.01
CA ASP A 7 13.94 -8.11 17.05
C ASP A 7 12.75 -8.89 16.47
N TYR A 8 12.96 -10.18 16.16
CA TYR A 8 12.06 -11.33 16.40
C TYR A 8 12.58 -12.53 15.56
N ASP A 9 12.85 -13.65 16.26
CA ASP A 9 13.20 -15.01 15.81
C ASP A 9 14.65 -15.31 15.32
N GLU A 10 15.48 -15.71 16.29
CA GLU A 10 16.52 -16.79 16.34
C GLU A 10 17.36 -17.22 15.12
N SER A 11 17.43 -16.46 14.03
CA SER A 11 18.49 -16.64 13.02
C SER A 11 19.15 -15.31 12.70
N HIS A 12 20.04 -14.87 13.61
CA HIS A 12 20.88 -13.69 13.39
C HIS A 12 21.94 -13.95 12.31
N ILE A 13 21.49 -14.06 11.06
CA ILE A 13 22.36 -13.97 9.89
C ILE A 13 22.75 -12.50 9.79
N SER A 14 23.98 -12.19 10.23
CA SER A 14 24.48 -10.82 10.15
C SER A 14 24.48 -10.31 8.71
N THR A 15 24.24 -9.02 8.50
CA THR A 15 24.33 -8.38 7.17
C THR A 15 25.65 -8.67 6.47
N GLN A 16 26.75 -8.81 7.22
CA GLN A 16 28.05 -9.21 6.70
C GLN A 16 28.01 -10.59 6.05
N ALA A 17 27.33 -11.57 6.66
CA ALA A 17 27.19 -12.92 6.10
C ALA A 17 26.40 -12.92 4.78
N ILE A 18 25.44 -12.00 4.61
CA ILE A 18 24.69 -11.80 3.36
C ILE A 18 25.57 -11.17 2.28
N PHE A 19 26.39 -10.17 2.63
CA PHE A 19 27.35 -9.57 1.71
C PHE A 19 28.42 -10.58 1.26
N ASP A 20 28.98 -11.34 2.20
CA ASP A 20 29.96 -12.40 1.91
C ASP A 20 29.34 -13.47 1.00
N PHE A 21 28.07 -13.84 1.23
CA PHE A 21 27.32 -14.74 0.34
C PHE A 21 27.14 -14.17 -1.06
N THR A 22 26.80 -12.89 -1.18
CA THR A 22 26.58 -12.22 -2.48
C THR A 22 27.89 -12.11 -3.28
N ASN A 23 28.99 -11.79 -2.61
CA ASN A 23 30.31 -11.76 -3.23
C ASN A 23 30.74 -13.15 -3.69
N PHE A 24 30.50 -14.16 -2.87
CA PHE A 24 30.73 -15.55 -3.23
C PHE A 24 29.86 -16.00 -4.42
N TRP A 25 28.57 -15.61 -4.43
CA TRP A 25 27.66 -15.85 -5.55
C TRP A 25 28.20 -15.27 -6.85
N ASN A 26 28.58 -13.99 -6.85
CA ASN A 26 29.12 -13.31 -8.02
C ASN A 26 30.42 -13.97 -8.49
N TYR A 27 31.32 -14.32 -7.57
CA TYR A 27 32.57 -14.99 -7.88
C TYR A 27 32.36 -16.39 -8.52
N ILE A 28 31.41 -17.18 -8.03
CA ILE A 28 31.09 -18.49 -8.62
C ILE A 28 30.40 -18.33 -9.98
N VAL A 29 29.54 -17.33 -10.17
CA VAL A 29 28.92 -17.01 -11.46
C VAL A 29 29.97 -16.55 -12.49
N GLU A 30 30.97 -15.78 -12.07
CA GLU A 30 32.09 -15.37 -12.92
C GLU A 30 33.00 -16.55 -13.29
N LEU A 31 33.29 -17.45 -12.35
CA LEU A 31 34.09 -18.65 -12.59
C LEU A 31 33.36 -19.70 -13.42
N ASN A 32 32.03 -19.73 -13.38
CA ASN A 32 31.23 -20.77 -14.02
C ASN A 32 29.92 -20.21 -14.59
N GLY A 33 29.98 -19.77 -15.85
CA GLY A 33 28.86 -19.14 -16.57
C GLY A 33 27.57 -19.98 -16.65
N ASP A 34 27.66 -21.29 -16.44
CA ASP A 34 26.52 -22.22 -16.34
C ASP A 34 25.58 -21.93 -15.16
N VAL A 35 25.98 -21.04 -14.27
CA VAL A 35 25.24 -20.68 -13.06
C VAL A 35 24.41 -19.41 -13.27
N LYS A 36 24.67 -18.67 -14.35
CA LYS A 36 23.97 -17.43 -14.70
C LYS A 36 22.49 -17.73 -15.03
N GLY A 37 21.58 -17.05 -14.34
CA GLY A 37 20.13 -17.24 -14.53
C GLY A 37 19.50 -18.44 -13.79
N LYS A 38 20.27 -19.21 -13.02
CA LYS A 38 19.73 -20.32 -12.20
C LYS A 38 19.10 -19.82 -10.91
N SER A 39 18.04 -20.51 -10.45
CA SER A 39 17.41 -20.20 -9.16
C SER A 39 18.38 -20.42 -7.99
N LEU A 40 18.16 -19.75 -6.85
CA LEU A 40 18.99 -19.96 -5.65
C LEU A 40 19.09 -21.45 -5.27
N SER A 41 17.98 -22.19 -5.40
CA SER A 41 17.96 -23.64 -5.15
C SER A 41 18.84 -24.45 -6.12
N GLN A 42 18.85 -24.10 -7.40
CA GLN A 42 19.71 -24.74 -8.41
C GLN A 42 21.19 -24.37 -8.21
N PHE A 43 21.46 -23.12 -7.84
CA PHE A 43 22.79 -22.65 -7.46
C PHE A 43 23.33 -23.40 -6.24
N LEU A 44 22.53 -23.52 -5.18
CA LEU A 44 22.92 -24.23 -3.96
C LEU A 44 23.23 -25.70 -4.25
N ARG A 45 22.43 -26.35 -5.11
CA ARG A 45 22.74 -27.70 -5.58
C ARG A 45 24.05 -27.75 -6.37
N LYS A 46 24.31 -26.74 -7.20
CA LYS A 46 25.55 -26.67 -7.99
C LYS A 46 26.77 -26.41 -7.10
N ILE A 47 26.68 -25.61 -6.05
CA ILE A 47 27.76 -25.48 -5.05
C ILE A 47 28.01 -26.82 -4.36
N GLN A 48 26.95 -27.53 -3.96
CA GLN A 48 27.10 -28.85 -3.35
C GLN A 48 27.79 -29.82 -4.30
N GLU A 49 27.46 -29.79 -5.59
CA GLU A 49 28.15 -30.57 -6.64
C GLU A 49 29.62 -30.14 -6.80
N LEU A 50 29.90 -28.83 -6.90
CA LEU A 50 31.25 -28.29 -7.04
C LEU A 50 32.13 -28.55 -5.82
N SER A 51 31.56 -28.57 -4.62
CA SER A 51 32.28 -28.87 -3.37
C SER A 51 32.84 -30.29 -3.31
N LYS A 52 32.38 -31.20 -4.19
CA LYS A 52 32.92 -32.55 -4.34
C LYS A 52 34.16 -32.60 -5.22
N ASN A 53 34.46 -31.53 -5.96
CA ASN A 53 35.67 -31.42 -6.76
C ASN A 53 36.80 -30.82 -5.89
N PRO A 54 37.97 -31.49 -5.75
CA PRO A 54 39.06 -31.05 -4.89
C PRO A 54 39.55 -29.62 -5.16
N LEU A 55 39.54 -29.22 -6.43
CA LEU A 55 40.01 -27.89 -6.89
C LEU A 55 39.11 -26.75 -6.39
N TYR A 56 37.81 -27.00 -6.29
CA TYR A 56 36.83 -26.02 -5.81
C TYR A 56 36.57 -26.16 -4.29
N ALA A 57 36.83 -27.33 -3.71
CA ALA A 57 36.63 -27.60 -2.29
C ALA A 57 37.49 -26.67 -1.39
N GLU A 58 38.74 -26.40 -1.77
CA GLU A 58 39.62 -25.45 -1.06
C GLU A 58 39.10 -24.01 -1.12
N ILE A 59 38.65 -23.57 -2.29
CA ILE A 59 38.08 -22.23 -2.49
C ILE A 59 36.82 -22.06 -1.65
N ILE A 60 35.91 -23.05 -1.68
CA ILE A 60 34.67 -23.04 -0.88
C ILE A 60 34.98 -23.12 0.62
N ALA A 61 36.06 -23.78 1.04
CA ALA A 61 36.47 -23.87 2.44
C ALA A 61 36.91 -22.52 3.04
N ASN A 62 37.27 -21.53 2.21
CA ASN A 62 37.59 -20.18 2.67
C ASN A 62 36.34 -19.38 3.11
N PHE A 63 35.13 -19.83 2.74
CA PHE A 63 33.86 -19.18 3.07
C PHE A 63 33.12 -19.86 4.23
N LYS A 64 33.84 -20.24 5.30
CA LYS A 64 33.29 -20.99 6.47
C LYS A 64 32.06 -20.34 7.11
N THR A 65 32.04 -19.01 7.23
CA THR A 65 30.92 -18.25 7.83
C THR A 65 29.66 -18.28 6.97
N SER A 66 29.78 -18.11 5.66
CA SER A 66 28.67 -18.28 4.71
C SER A 66 28.22 -19.74 4.66
N LYS A 67 29.14 -20.69 4.84
CA LYS A 67 28.84 -22.12 4.85
C LYS A 67 27.95 -22.57 5.99
N VAL A 68 28.21 -22.08 7.19
CA VAL A 68 27.40 -22.36 8.38
C VAL A 68 26.01 -21.72 8.26
N ASN A 69 25.91 -20.56 7.59
CA ASN A 69 24.66 -19.82 7.44
C ASN A 69 23.88 -20.15 6.16
N PHE A 70 24.40 -20.99 5.25
CA PHE A 70 23.75 -21.24 3.95
C PHE A 70 22.30 -21.73 4.08
N TYR A 71 22.03 -22.64 5.01
CA TYR A 71 20.68 -23.15 5.22
C TYR A 71 19.74 -22.06 5.75
N GLY A 72 20.23 -21.22 6.67
CA GLY A 72 19.51 -20.05 7.15
C GLY A 72 19.23 -19.04 6.03
N ILE A 73 20.24 -18.75 5.20
CA ILE A 73 20.11 -17.83 4.05
C ILE A 73 19.10 -18.39 3.03
N GLN A 74 19.13 -19.70 2.79
CA GLN A 74 18.19 -20.37 1.90
C GLN A 74 16.75 -20.28 2.43
N ASN A 75 16.55 -20.56 3.72
CA ASN A 75 15.23 -20.46 4.34
C ASN A 75 14.72 -19.03 4.34
N LEU A 76 15.58 -18.07 4.69
CA LEU A 76 15.24 -16.64 4.65
C LEU A 76 14.87 -16.21 3.22
N TYR A 77 15.62 -16.64 2.21
CA TYR A 77 15.29 -16.35 0.81
C TYR A 77 13.94 -16.94 0.39
N LEU A 78 13.67 -18.19 0.77
CA LEU A 78 12.39 -18.84 0.47
C LEU A 78 11.24 -18.11 1.17
N GLU A 79 11.42 -17.76 2.44
CA GLU A 79 10.42 -17.02 3.22
C GLU A 79 10.15 -15.63 2.61
N LEU A 80 11.20 -14.90 2.25
CA LEU A 80 11.07 -13.62 1.56
C LEU A 80 10.40 -13.78 0.20
N THR A 81 10.75 -14.81 -0.56
CA THR A 81 10.12 -15.11 -1.87
C THR A 81 8.64 -15.43 -1.70
N HIS A 82 8.26 -16.23 -0.70
CA HIS A 82 6.86 -16.54 -0.40
C HIS A 82 6.08 -15.30 0.06
N LYS A 83 6.67 -14.46 0.90
CA LYS A 83 6.09 -13.17 1.31
C LYS A 83 5.89 -12.26 0.10
N GLU A 84 6.86 -12.21 -0.81
CA GLU A 84 6.80 -11.44 -2.04
C GLU A 84 5.72 -11.92 -2.99
N GLU A 85 5.63 -13.23 -3.23
CA GLU A 85 4.55 -13.82 -4.01
C GLU A 85 3.18 -13.57 -3.37
N ALA A 86 3.09 -13.63 -2.04
CA ALA A 86 1.85 -13.36 -1.31
C ALA A 86 1.38 -11.92 -1.52
N LYS A 87 2.28 -10.92 -1.42
CA LYS A 87 1.94 -9.50 -1.68
C LYS A 87 1.49 -9.27 -3.13
N ARG A 88 2.15 -9.90 -4.11
CA ARG A 88 1.74 -9.83 -5.52
C ARG A 88 0.34 -10.40 -5.73
N LYS A 89 0.05 -11.57 -5.14
CA LYS A 89 -1.28 -12.19 -5.17
C LYS A 89 -2.34 -11.29 -4.54
N GLN A 90 -2.01 -10.59 -3.44
CA GLN A 90 -2.91 -9.63 -2.80
C GLN A 90 -3.21 -8.44 -3.71
N ILE A 91 -2.19 -7.84 -4.34
CA ILE A 91 -2.38 -6.75 -5.31
C ILE A 91 -3.31 -7.18 -6.44
N PHE A 92 -3.03 -8.33 -7.06
CA PHE A 92 -3.86 -8.85 -8.14
C PHE A 92 -5.28 -9.18 -7.70
N LYS A 93 -5.45 -9.60 -6.46
CA LYS A 93 -6.77 -9.85 -5.91
C LYS A 93 -7.55 -8.54 -5.75
N ILE A 94 -6.93 -7.52 -5.14
CA ILE A 94 -7.57 -6.23 -4.90
C ILE A 94 -8.05 -5.61 -6.21
N ILE A 95 -7.19 -5.60 -7.23
CA ILE A 95 -7.52 -4.97 -8.51
C ILE A 95 -8.55 -5.76 -9.32
N ASN A 96 -8.72 -7.06 -9.05
CA ASN A 96 -9.67 -7.89 -9.77
C ASN A 96 -11.05 -7.97 -9.10
N GLU A 97 -11.09 -7.96 -7.77
CA GLU A 97 -12.33 -8.14 -7.01
C GLU A 97 -12.17 -7.56 -5.60
N SER A 98 -12.54 -6.29 -5.45
CA SER A 98 -12.60 -5.64 -4.14
C SER A 98 -13.72 -4.62 -4.05
N SER A 99 -14.07 -4.27 -2.81
CA SER A 99 -14.91 -3.12 -2.49
C SER A 99 -14.13 -2.12 -1.63
N VAL A 100 -14.20 -0.86 -1.99
CA VAL A 100 -13.56 0.29 -1.33
C VAL A 100 -14.63 1.03 -0.53
N ARG A 101 -14.37 1.29 0.75
CA ARG A 101 -15.27 2.04 1.63
C ARG A 101 -14.51 3.11 2.40
N PHE A 102 -14.99 4.34 2.34
CA PHE A 102 -14.44 5.45 3.12
C PHE A 102 -15.20 5.60 4.43
N PHE A 103 -14.47 5.82 5.51
CA PHE A 103 -15.06 5.98 6.84
C PHE A 103 -14.20 6.93 7.68
N LYS A 104 -14.74 7.45 8.76
CA LYS A 104 -14.08 8.40 9.65
C LYS A 104 -14.14 7.86 11.07
N PRO A 105 -13.13 7.09 11.52
CA PRO A 105 -13.13 6.52 12.87
C PRO A 105 -12.97 7.56 13.96
N HIS A 106 -12.27 8.66 13.66
CA HIS A 106 -11.95 9.72 14.60
C HIS A 106 -12.01 11.11 13.94
N LYS A 107 -10.87 11.83 13.90
CA LYS A 107 -10.77 13.20 13.39
C LYS A 107 -10.57 13.27 11.88
N LYS A 108 -10.04 12.21 11.27
CA LYS A 108 -9.70 12.11 9.84
C LYS A 108 -10.44 10.94 9.19
N PHE A 109 -10.69 11.08 7.90
CA PHE A 109 -11.17 10.01 7.04
C PHE A 109 -10.05 9.00 6.76
N ASP A 110 -10.46 7.75 6.61
CA ASP A 110 -9.66 6.55 6.37
C ASP A 110 -10.41 5.62 5.39
N ILE A 111 -9.77 4.53 4.99
CA ILE A 111 -10.19 3.61 3.94
C ILE A 111 -10.18 2.16 4.42
N GLU A 112 -11.21 1.42 4.06
CA GLU A 112 -11.23 -0.04 4.07
C GLU A 112 -11.35 -0.57 2.64
N LEU A 113 -10.41 -1.44 2.26
CA LEU A 113 -10.51 -2.27 1.08
C LEU A 113 -10.87 -3.69 1.51
N ARG A 114 -11.96 -4.25 0.98
CA ARG A 114 -12.44 -5.58 1.34
C ARG A 114 -12.39 -6.51 0.13
N CYS A 115 -11.84 -7.70 0.31
CA CYS A 115 -11.75 -8.74 -0.71
C CYS A 115 -12.31 -10.05 -0.16
N GLU A 116 -13.01 -10.82 -1.00
CA GLU A 116 -13.45 -12.18 -0.65
C GLU A 116 -12.41 -13.22 -1.10
N MET A 117 -11.92 -14.02 -0.16
CA MET A 117 -10.97 -15.11 -0.36
C MET A 117 -11.69 -16.44 -0.31
N ARG A 118 -11.72 -17.15 -1.46
CA ARG A 118 -12.22 -18.52 -1.55
C ARG A 118 -11.06 -19.50 -1.44
N ALA A 119 -11.11 -20.38 -0.45
CA ALA A 119 -10.20 -21.51 -0.29
C ALA A 119 -11.03 -22.78 -0.07
N GLY A 120 -11.24 -23.55 -1.15
CA GLY A 120 -12.23 -24.63 -1.16
C GLY A 120 -13.64 -24.07 -0.93
N ASP A 121 -14.38 -24.66 0.00
CA ASP A 121 -15.76 -24.24 0.36
C ASP A 121 -15.80 -23.06 1.35
N LYS A 122 -14.66 -22.55 1.81
CA LYS A 122 -14.61 -21.45 2.79
C LYS A 122 -14.41 -20.11 2.09
N VAL A 123 -15.34 -19.19 2.33
CA VAL A 123 -15.21 -17.77 2.00
C VAL A 123 -14.72 -17.01 3.22
N THR A 124 -13.55 -16.38 3.12
CA THR A 124 -12.98 -15.52 4.16
C THR A 124 -12.90 -14.10 3.63
N ARG A 125 -13.30 -13.11 4.43
CA ARG A 125 -13.18 -11.70 4.04
C ARG A 125 -11.87 -11.14 4.58
N GLN A 126 -11.02 -10.65 3.69
CA GLN A 126 -9.82 -9.93 4.06
C GLN A 126 -10.11 -8.43 3.96
N THR A 127 -9.72 -7.68 4.98
CA THR A 127 -9.85 -6.21 5.00
C THR A 127 -8.46 -5.59 5.08
N PHE A 128 -8.19 -4.61 4.24
CA PHE A 128 -6.95 -3.85 4.15
C PHE A 128 -7.21 -2.41 4.59
N ARG A 129 -6.31 -1.87 5.40
CA ARG A 129 -6.33 -0.48 5.86
C ARG A 129 -5.38 0.38 5.03
N ALA A 130 -5.44 1.70 5.18
CA ALA A 130 -4.59 2.64 4.45
C ALA A 130 -3.09 2.26 4.44
N ASN A 131 -2.54 1.89 5.60
CA ASN A 131 -1.13 1.51 5.71
C ASN A 131 -0.80 0.27 4.87
N ASP A 132 -1.64 -0.76 4.91
CA ASP A 132 -1.44 -1.98 4.13
C ASP A 132 -1.51 -1.66 2.62
N ILE A 133 -2.47 -0.82 2.23
CA ILE A 133 -2.67 -0.41 0.84
C ILE A 133 -1.46 0.37 0.31
N PHE A 134 -0.93 1.30 1.11
CA PHE A 134 0.23 2.10 0.74
C PHE A 134 1.52 1.28 0.67
N GLU A 135 1.71 0.32 1.58
CA GLU A 135 2.82 -0.62 1.49
C GLU A 135 2.76 -1.45 0.20
N LEU A 136 1.57 -1.98 -0.12
CA LEU A 136 1.35 -2.71 -1.37
C LEU A 136 1.56 -1.81 -2.59
N ARG A 137 1.17 -0.53 -2.54
CA ARG A 137 1.37 0.44 -3.62
C ARG A 137 2.84 0.68 -3.86
N ASP A 138 3.60 0.94 -2.80
CA ASP A 138 5.03 1.21 -2.90
C ASP A 138 5.74 -0.03 -3.49
N ARG A 139 5.28 -1.23 -3.13
CA ARG A 139 5.76 -2.46 -3.75
C ARG A 139 5.40 -2.57 -5.24
N ALA A 140 4.16 -2.26 -5.61
CA ALA A 140 3.72 -2.25 -7.00
C ALA A 140 4.52 -1.23 -7.83
N ASN A 141 4.76 -0.04 -7.29
CA ASN A 141 5.60 1.00 -7.91
C ASN A 141 7.03 0.52 -8.15
N LEU A 142 7.64 -0.15 -7.17
CA LEU A 142 8.99 -0.72 -7.35
C LEU A 142 9.03 -1.74 -8.48
N ILE A 143 8.01 -2.60 -8.59
CA ILE A 143 7.90 -3.57 -9.69
C ILE A 143 7.75 -2.82 -11.02
N VAL A 144 6.79 -1.90 -11.14
CA VAL A 144 6.54 -1.13 -12.36
C VAL A 144 7.79 -0.38 -12.82
N TYR A 145 8.47 0.31 -11.89
CA TYR A 145 9.71 1.02 -12.20
C TYR A 145 10.83 0.09 -12.65
N SER A 146 11.03 -1.02 -11.94
CA SER A 146 12.10 -1.97 -12.27
C SER A 146 11.91 -2.62 -13.64
N GLU A 147 10.67 -2.94 -14.00
CA GLU A 147 10.36 -3.57 -15.29
C GLU A 147 10.32 -2.53 -16.42
N GLN A 148 9.87 -1.30 -16.16
CA GLN A 148 9.95 -0.23 -17.16
C GLN A 148 11.40 0.06 -17.55
N LYS A 149 12.31 0.10 -16.57
CA LYS A 149 13.73 0.29 -16.83
C LYS A 149 14.32 -0.83 -17.71
N LYS A 150 13.90 -2.08 -17.50
CA LYS A 150 14.32 -3.22 -18.34
C LYS A 150 13.79 -3.12 -19.76
N ILE A 151 12.52 -2.71 -19.91
CA ILE A 151 11.92 -2.43 -21.23
C ILE A 151 12.77 -1.40 -21.98
N ASP A 152 13.10 -0.29 -21.33
CA ASP A 152 13.88 0.80 -21.91
C ASP A 152 15.29 0.34 -22.30
N GLN A 153 15.87 -0.57 -21.52
CA GLN A 153 17.20 -1.17 -21.73
C GLN A 153 17.18 -2.39 -22.67
N ARG A 154 16.01 -2.78 -23.19
CA ARG A 154 15.79 -3.99 -24.02
C ARG A 154 16.26 -5.28 -23.35
N GLU A 155 16.10 -5.35 -22.04
CA GLU A 155 16.37 -6.55 -21.25
C GLU A 155 15.14 -7.46 -21.19
N GLU A 156 15.36 -8.73 -20.81
CA GLU A 156 14.26 -9.68 -20.64
C GLU A 156 13.39 -9.30 -19.43
N ASN A 157 12.09 -9.14 -19.67
CA ASN A 157 11.12 -8.80 -18.63
C ASN A 157 10.77 -10.02 -17.79
N ASN A 158 10.55 -9.78 -16.49
CA ASN A 158 10.16 -10.83 -15.56
C ASN A 158 8.64 -11.06 -15.52
N TYR A 159 7.85 -10.18 -16.14
CA TYR A 159 6.39 -10.22 -16.10
C TYR A 159 5.78 -10.08 -17.49
N LYS A 160 4.61 -10.66 -17.67
CA LYS A 160 3.80 -10.43 -18.86
C LYS A 160 3.22 -9.02 -18.83
N GLU A 161 2.95 -8.47 -20.01
CA GLU A 161 2.35 -7.13 -20.15
C GLU A 161 1.04 -6.99 -19.36
N GLU A 162 0.17 -8.01 -19.40
CA GLU A 162 -1.09 -8.05 -18.63
C GLU A 162 -0.87 -7.98 -17.11
N GLU A 163 0.22 -8.56 -16.60
CA GLU A 163 0.56 -8.52 -15.18
C GLU A 163 1.09 -7.14 -14.78
N LEU A 164 1.88 -6.53 -15.66
CA LEU A 164 2.37 -5.17 -15.48
C LEU A 164 1.23 -4.15 -15.45
N GLU A 165 0.24 -4.31 -16.32
CA GLU A 165 -0.97 -3.47 -16.35
C GLU A 165 -1.79 -3.59 -15.06
N LYS A 166 -1.85 -4.78 -14.44
CA LYS A 166 -2.49 -4.95 -13.12
C LYS A 166 -1.75 -4.19 -12.02
N PHE A 167 -0.41 -4.17 -12.05
CA PHE A 167 0.36 -3.37 -11.09
C PHE A 167 0.15 -1.87 -11.29
N LYS A 168 0.20 -1.38 -12.55
CA LYS A 168 -0.08 0.03 -12.88
C LYS A 168 -1.48 0.44 -12.46
N GLY A 169 -2.46 -0.40 -12.76
CA GLY A 169 -3.86 -0.20 -12.38
C GLY A 169 -4.06 -0.13 -10.88
N PHE A 170 -3.40 -1.00 -10.12
CA PHE A 170 -3.40 -0.91 -8.66
C PHE A 170 -2.77 0.40 -8.15
N CYS A 171 -1.64 0.83 -8.72
CA CYS A 171 -1.05 2.13 -8.37
C CYS A 171 -2.05 3.27 -8.61
N SER A 172 -2.70 3.30 -9.77
CA SER A 172 -3.73 4.30 -10.10
C SER A 172 -4.92 4.26 -9.13
N LEU A 173 -5.44 3.08 -8.80
CA LEU A 173 -6.50 2.92 -7.81
C LEU A 173 -6.12 3.55 -6.47
N THR A 174 -4.92 3.26 -5.96
CA THR A 174 -4.46 3.80 -4.67
C THR A 174 -4.23 5.32 -4.71
N GLU A 175 -3.88 5.88 -5.86
CA GLU A 175 -3.77 7.32 -6.04
C GLU A 175 -5.14 8.00 -5.97
N VAL A 176 -6.15 7.45 -6.67
CA VAL A 176 -7.53 7.95 -6.61
C VAL A 176 -8.07 7.88 -5.18
N ILE A 177 -7.88 6.76 -4.48
CA ILE A 177 -8.24 6.59 -3.06
C ILE A 177 -7.57 7.68 -2.21
N SER A 178 -6.27 7.94 -2.41
CA SER A 178 -5.53 8.95 -1.67
C SER A 178 -6.08 10.36 -1.89
N GLN A 179 -6.43 10.70 -3.15
CA GLN A 179 -7.02 11.98 -3.51
C GLN A 179 -8.40 12.15 -2.85
N ILE A 180 -9.26 11.12 -2.89
CA ILE A 180 -10.57 11.14 -2.21
C ILE A 180 -10.40 11.37 -0.70
N ILE A 181 -9.50 10.65 -0.04
CA ILE A 181 -9.23 10.81 1.40
C ILE A 181 -8.78 12.24 1.70
N ASN A 182 -7.91 12.82 0.88
CA ASN A 182 -7.45 14.19 1.04
C ASN A 182 -8.58 15.19 0.88
N THR A 183 -9.42 15.05 -0.16
CA THR A 183 -10.57 15.93 -0.41
C THR A 183 -11.60 15.84 0.73
N LEU A 184 -11.92 14.63 1.20
CA LEU A 184 -12.80 14.43 2.37
C LEU A 184 -12.23 15.05 3.65
N ASN A 185 -10.92 14.92 3.88
CA ASN A 185 -10.26 15.55 5.01
C ASN A 185 -10.25 17.08 4.91
N ASN A 186 -10.09 17.65 3.72
CA ASN A 186 -10.16 19.09 3.47
C ASN A 186 -11.57 19.63 3.70
N LEU A 187 -12.59 18.98 3.15
CA LEU A 187 -13.99 19.32 3.41
C LEU A 187 -14.29 19.28 4.92
N ASN A 188 -13.81 18.24 5.62
CA ASN A 188 -13.98 18.12 7.07
C ASN A 188 -13.23 19.20 7.84
N PHE A 189 -12.04 19.59 7.40
CA PHE A 189 -11.27 20.67 8.01
C PHE A 189 -11.94 22.04 7.80
N ASN A 190 -12.43 22.30 6.60
CA ASN A 190 -13.17 23.51 6.22
C ASN A 190 -14.60 23.52 6.77
N GLY A 191 -14.99 22.47 7.49
CA GLY A 191 -16.28 22.38 8.17
C GLY A 191 -17.47 22.24 7.22
N TYR A 192 -17.36 21.52 6.10
CA TYR A 192 -18.52 21.27 5.24
C TYR A 192 -19.63 20.54 6.03
N PRO A 193 -20.84 21.12 6.16
CA PRO A 193 -21.86 20.67 7.12
C PRO A 193 -22.46 19.29 6.80
N GLU A 194 -22.57 18.94 5.52
CA GLU A 194 -23.18 17.69 5.06
C GLU A 194 -22.27 16.45 5.26
N LEU A 195 -21.02 16.64 5.70
CA LEU A 195 -20.17 15.50 6.07
C LEU A 195 -20.59 14.82 7.37
N GLU A 196 -21.31 15.54 8.24
CA GLU A 196 -21.83 14.98 9.50
C GLU A 196 -23.14 14.19 9.28
N THR A 197 -23.81 14.40 8.14
CA THR A 197 -25.03 13.68 7.73
C THR A 197 -24.74 12.39 6.95
N LEU A 198 -23.48 12.10 6.59
CA LEU A 198 -23.06 10.78 6.10
C LEU A 198 -23.13 9.78 7.28
N GLU A 199 -24.11 8.88 7.21
CA GLU A 199 -24.80 8.35 8.38
C GLU A 199 -23.90 7.69 9.43
N VAL A 200 -24.15 8.08 10.68
CA VAL A 200 -23.61 7.52 11.91
C VAL A 200 -24.34 6.20 12.20
N THR A 201 -24.06 5.15 11.44
CA THR A 201 -24.44 3.81 11.83
C THR A 201 -23.46 3.33 12.91
N ASN A 202 -23.92 3.38 14.16
CA ASN A 202 -23.22 2.97 15.39
C ASN A 202 -22.16 3.96 15.93
N GLN A 203 -22.64 5.09 16.45
CA GLN A 203 -22.06 5.97 17.49
C GLN A 203 -20.59 6.47 17.43
N ARG A 204 -19.70 6.04 16.52
CA ARG A 204 -18.31 6.59 16.46
C ARG A 204 -17.69 6.70 15.07
N THR A 205 -18.45 6.47 14.01
CA THR A 205 -17.92 6.42 12.64
C THR A 205 -18.88 7.06 11.65
N CYS A 206 -18.44 8.09 10.92
CA CYS A 206 -19.13 8.52 9.70
C CYS A 206 -18.70 7.59 8.57
N VAL A 207 -19.63 6.95 7.87
CA VAL A 207 -19.34 6.08 6.72
C VAL A 207 -19.90 6.77 5.48
N VAL A 208 -19.14 6.75 4.39
CA VAL A 208 -19.72 7.07 3.07
C VAL A 208 -20.53 5.84 2.66
N ASP A 209 -21.87 5.95 2.60
CA ASP A 209 -22.82 4.83 2.42
C ASP A 209 -22.75 4.08 1.07
N THR A 210 -21.68 4.29 0.31
CA THR A 210 -21.45 3.66 -0.99
C THR A 210 -20.20 2.81 -0.91
N ASP A 211 -20.36 1.50 -1.10
CA ASP A 211 -19.24 0.63 -1.44
C ASP A 211 -18.91 0.83 -2.92
N PHE A 212 -17.66 1.18 -3.21
CA PHE A 212 -17.18 1.30 -4.58
C PHE A 212 -16.51 0.00 -5.00
N PHE A 213 -16.99 -0.62 -6.07
CA PHE A 213 -16.48 -1.90 -6.53
C PHE A 213 -15.33 -1.71 -7.52
N CYS A 214 -14.25 -2.44 -7.29
CA CYS A 214 -13.17 -2.62 -8.24
C CYS A 214 -13.26 -4.03 -8.82
N VAL A 215 -13.51 -4.10 -10.13
CA VAL A 215 -13.67 -5.37 -10.85
C VAL A 215 -12.78 -5.35 -12.08
N GLN A 216 -11.88 -6.31 -12.19
CA GLN A 216 -10.98 -6.48 -13.34
C GLN A 216 -10.30 -5.18 -13.79
N ASN A 217 -9.66 -4.49 -12.85
CA ASN A 217 -8.94 -3.23 -13.08
C ASN A 217 -9.82 -2.03 -13.47
N ARG A 218 -11.14 -2.11 -13.25
CA ARG A 218 -12.08 -1.01 -13.48
C ARG A 218 -12.61 -0.49 -12.16
N PHE A 219 -12.57 0.83 -11.99
CA PHE A 219 -13.01 1.54 -10.80
C PHE A 219 -13.54 2.94 -11.14
N ASP A 220 -14.28 3.05 -12.26
CA ASP A 220 -14.77 4.32 -12.81
C ASP A 220 -15.66 5.09 -11.82
N SER A 221 -16.45 4.37 -11.01
CA SER A 221 -17.27 4.96 -9.96
C SER A 221 -16.45 5.71 -8.89
N LEU A 222 -15.21 5.29 -8.62
CA LEU A 222 -14.30 6.04 -7.74
C LEU A 222 -13.79 7.32 -8.41
N HIS A 223 -13.52 7.28 -9.72
CA HIS A 223 -13.15 8.48 -10.47
C HIS A 223 -14.28 9.49 -10.50
N GLU A 224 -15.50 9.07 -10.82
CA GLU A 224 -16.68 9.93 -10.81
C GLU A 224 -16.92 10.54 -9.43
N PHE A 225 -16.81 9.74 -8.36
CA PHE A 225 -16.96 10.21 -6.99
C PHE A 225 -15.87 11.21 -6.59
N LYS A 226 -14.61 10.96 -7.00
CA LYS A 226 -13.50 11.91 -6.80
C LYS A 226 -13.84 13.26 -7.45
N GLU A 227 -14.26 13.28 -8.71
CA GLU A 227 -14.58 14.52 -9.41
C GLU A 227 -15.76 15.27 -8.77
N GLN A 228 -16.77 14.54 -8.30
CA GLN A 228 -17.89 15.13 -7.56
C GLN A 228 -17.42 15.79 -6.26
N LEU A 229 -16.58 15.10 -5.47
CA LEU A 229 -16.02 15.65 -4.24
C LEU A 229 -15.15 16.88 -4.48
N GLU A 230 -14.36 16.90 -5.55
CA GLU A 230 -13.53 18.06 -5.91
C GLU A 230 -14.40 19.28 -6.24
N LYS A 231 -15.48 19.09 -7.01
CA LYS A 231 -16.46 20.16 -7.31
C LYS A 231 -17.13 20.68 -6.03
N ILE A 232 -17.51 19.78 -5.11
CA ILE A 232 -18.10 20.17 -3.82
C ILE A 232 -17.09 20.98 -3.00
N LEU A 233 -15.83 20.57 -2.94
CA LEU A 233 -14.78 21.29 -2.22
C LEU A 233 -14.53 22.68 -2.81
N GLU A 234 -14.48 22.80 -4.14
CA GLU A 234 -14.30 24.09 -4.80
C GLU A 234 -15.48 25.03 -4.54
N ALA A 235 -16.71 24.56 -4.75
CA ALA A 235 -17.92 25.34 -4.47
C ALA A 235 -18.00 25.76 -3.00
N TRP A 236 -17.60 24.87 -2.09
CA TRP A 236 -17.55 25.15 -0.67
C TRP A 236 -16.54 26.23 -0.33
N ASN A 237 -15.31 26.11 -0.82
CA ASN A 237 -14.25 27.08 -0.57
C ASN A 237 -14.65 28.47 -1.08
N ASN A 238 -15.26 28.54 -2.27
CA ASN A 238 -15.76 29.79 -2.82
C ASN A 238 -16.85 30.40 -1.93
N SER A 239 -17.79 29.58 -1.44
CA SER A 239 -18.85 30.04 -0.53
C SER A 239 -18.31 30.57 0.80
N VAL A 240 -17.32 29.88 1.38
CA VAL A 240 -16.65 30.31 2.61
C VAL A 240 -15.87 31.61 2.40
N ILE A 241 -15.14 31.74 1.29
CA ILE A 241 -14.40 32.96 0.93
C ILE A 241 -15.36 34.13 0.76
N GLU A 242 -16.48 33.95 0.06
CA GLU A 242 -17.50 34.99 -0.07
C GLU A 242 -18.06 35.38 1.29
N ALA A 243 -18.41 34.41 2.16
CA ALA A 243 -18.89 34.71 3.51
C ALA A 243 -17.90 35.55 4.32
N TYR A 244 -16.59 35.27 4.23
CA TYR A 244 -15.56 36.04 4.93
C TYR A 244 -15.40 37.48 4.42
N LYS A 245 -15.77 37.77 3.16
CA LYS A 245 -15.77 39.16 2.65
C LYS A 245 -16.84 40.01 3.34
N TYR A 246 -18.00 39.41 3.64
CA TYR A 246 -19.12 40.10 4.27
C TYR A 246 -19.09 40.06 5.80
N TYR A 247 -18.43 39.05 6.37
CA TYR A 247 -18.39 38.79 7.80
C TYR A 247 -16.98 38.38 8.24
N TYR A 248 -16.08 39.36 8.34
CA TYR A 248 -14.66 39.12 8.65
C TYR A 248 -14.47 38.49 10.04
N GLU A 249 -15.39 38.70 10.97
CA GLU A 249 -15.36 38.13 12.32
C GLU A 249 -15.43 36.60 12.31
N LEU A 250 -15.95 36.01 11.22
CA LEU A 250 -16.02 34.55 11.06
C LEU A 250 -14.63 33.94 10.83
N THR A 251 -13.62 34.73 10.47
CA THR A 251 -12.22 34.28 10.35
C THR A 251 -11.59 33.90 11.70
N TYR A 252 -12.14 34.35 12.83
CA TYR A 252 -11.67 33.95 14.17
C TYR A 252 -12.14 32.55 14.59
N LEU A 253 -13.09 31.96 13.86
CA LEU A 253 -13.62 30.63 14.13
C LEU A 253 -12.99 29.60 13.21
N LYS A 254 -12.66 28.41 13.73
CA LYS A 254 -12.32 27.28 12.88
C LYS A 254 -13.58 26.80 12.18
N GLY A 255 -13.48 26.29 10.94
CA GLY A 255 -14.64 25.93 10.10
C GLY A 255 -15.69 25.06 10.80
N LYS A 256 -15.30 24.12 11.67
CA LYS A 256 -16.25 23.31 12.46
C LYS A 256 -16.94 24.05 13.61
N ASP A 257 -16.33 25.10 14.13
CA ASP A 257 -16.86 25.89 15.22
C ASP A 257 -17.83 26.96 14.72
N PHE A 258 -17.70 27.37 13.45
CA PHE A 258 -18.68 28.19 12.73
C PHE A 258 -20.10 27.61 12.84
N TRP A 259 -20.30 26.36 12.43
CA TRP A 259 -21.63 25.74 12.40
C TRP A 259 -22.23 25.53 13.78
N LYS A 260 -21.40 25.34 14.79
CA LYS A 260 -21.88 25.28 16.18
C LYS A 260 -22.43 26.63 16.63
N VAL A 261 -21.77 27.72 16.26
CA VAL A 261 -22.22 29.08 16.56
C VAL A 261 -23.50 29.39 15.78
N GLU A 262 -23.53 29.12 14.47
CA GLU A 262 -24.72 29.35 13.65
C GLU A 262 -25.92 28.53 14.13
N LYS A 263 -25.75 27.23 14.38
CA LYS A 263 -26.81 26.37 14.93
C LYS A 263 -27.32 26.89 16.27
N ALA A 264 -26.42 27.33 17.16
CA ALA A 264 -26.81 27.91 18.45
C ALA A 264 -27.57 29.25 18.30
N LEU A 265 -27.23 30.07 17.30
CA LEU A 265 -27.94 31.31 16.99
C LEU A 265 -29.34 31.04 16.43
N LEU A 266 -29.45 30.11 15.48
CA LEU A 266 -30.73 29.70 14.88
C LEU A 266 -31.67 29.11 15.95
N THR A 267 -31.18 28.21 16.81
CA THR A 267 -31.99 27.65 17.91
C THR A 267 -32.44 28.74 18.91
N LYS A 268 -31.61 29.74 19.20
CA LYS A 268 -32.02 30.87 20.05
C LYS A 268 -33.06 31.77 19.39
N MET A 269 -32.99 31.97 18.07
CA MET A 269 -33.97 32.75 17.33
C MET A 269 -35.32 32.03 17.24
N GLU A 270 -35.33 30.72 16.98
CA GLU A 270 -36.55 29.89 16.99
C GLU A 270 -37.22 29.82 18.36
N ASN A 271 -36.45 29.85 19.45
CA ASN A 271 -37.01 29.88 20.80
C ASN A 271 -37.57 31.26 21.16
N LYS A 272 -37.03 32.34 20.61
CA LYS A 272 -37.57 33.70 20.79
C LYS A 272 -38.84 33.95 20.00
N SER A 273 -39.05 33.28 18.86
CA SER A 273 -40.28 33.40 18.07
C SER A 273 -41.44 32.55 18.59
N LYS A 274 -41.21 31.69 19.59
CA LYS A 274 -42.21 30.86 20.27
C LYS A 274 -42.67 31.40 21.63
N THR A 275 -42.07 32.48 22.12
CA THR A 275 -42.45 33.24 23.33
C THR A 275 -43.01 34.59 22.95
#